data_AF-A0A7C3FDH1-F1
#
_entry.id   AF-A0A7C3FDH1-F1
#
_cell.length_a   1.000
_cell.length_b   1.000
_cell.length_c   1.000
_cell.angle_alpha   90.00
_cell.angle_beta   90.00
_cell.angle_gamma   90.00
#
_symmetry.space_group_name_H-M   'P 1'
#
loop_
_entity.id
_entity.type
_entity.pdbx_description
1 polymer ?
#
loop_
_entity_poly.entity_id
_entity_poly.type
_entity_poly.pdbx_seq_one_letter_code
_entity_poly.pdbx_strand_id
1 'polypeptide(L)'
;MGKKALILALVGALILSGGIYAYTYTTATGIITTPAPTGDIVTVNATPTQPDWDSVLTPVTDTIIYRPNAPGDRTDLKTQYPDTGEHWDKVDEATSDGDSTYVASGENKWKKDLYNIPDHSTQTAGGSINYVEVYMVTRAEDTPERDSARILIKTNGKEKKGSDETVTTSYATYSYRWNDNPESTAPWTWAEIDALQTGVELRDADARVPTRVTQVYTEVSFDAPPITGNTPTGDLLEITPHPDYSGDLSVRVYLANTAALKKAYDYLNIHLYLEGSVEAGQSPNYQVLTLDNGVAIFNLVGISGGSYTLSVTGGDYRLTSREVSEWEAGYTVTPELYCEAAQR
;
A
#
# COMPACT_ATOMS: atom_id res chain seq x y z
N MET A 1 -50.56 -74.18 -41.04
CA MET A 1 -50.20 -74.09 -39.61
C MET A 1 -51.42 -73.63 -38.82
N GLY A 2 -52.00 -74.51 -38.00
CA GLY A 2 -53.30 -74.25 -37.37
C GLY A 2 -53.20 -73.29 -36.17
N LYS A 3 -54.17 -72.37 -36.07
CA LYS A 3 -54.38 -71.39 -34.98
C LYS A 3 -54.09 -71.91 -33.55
N LYS A 4 -54.23 -73.21 -33.30
CA LYS A 4 -53.99 -73.86 -32.00
C LYS A 4 -52.50 -73.91 -31.60
N ALA A 5 -51.58 -74.03 -32.55
CA ALA A 5 -50.14 -74.08 -32.26
C ALA A 5 -49.57 -72.70 -31.88
N LEU A 6 -50.10 -71.63 -32.48
CA LEU A 6 -49.70 -70.25 -32.17
C LEU A 6 -50.12 -69.83 -30.75
N ILE A 7 -51.32 -70.24 -30.31
CA ILE A 7 -51.84 -69.93 -28.97
C ILE A 7 -51.04 -70.67 -27.88
N LEU A 8 -50.68 -71.93 -28.12
CA LEU A 8 -49.83 -72.69 -27.20
C LEU A 8 -48.42 -72.11 -27.09
N ALA A 9 -47.84 -71.63 -28.21
CA ALA A 9 -46.56 -70.94 -28.19
C ALA A 9 -46.61 -69.58 -27.45
N LEU A 10 -47.70 -68.82 -27.60
CA LEU A 10 -47.89 -67.55 -26.91
C LEU A 10 -48.07 -67.72 -25.38
N VAL A 11 -48.82 -68.76 -24.97
CA VAL A 11 -49.01 -69.08 -23.54
C VAL A 11 -47.71 -69.59 -22.92
N GLY A 12 -46.91 -70.38 -23.64
CA GLY A 12 -45.58 -70.80 -23.19
C GLY A 12 -44.62 -69.63 -23.00
N ALA A 13 -44.63 -68.64 -23.91
CA ALA A 13 -43.81 -67.44 -23.80
C ALA A 13 -44.21 -66.54 -22.62
N LEU A 14 -45.51 -66.41 -22.33
CA LEU A 14 -46.03 -65.59 -21.24
C LEU A 14 -45.66 -66.14 -19.84
N ILE A 15 -45.60 -67.47 -19.71
CA ILE A 15 -45.23 -68.15 -18.45
C ILE A 15 -43.73 -68.00 -18.17
N LEU A 16 -42.89 -67.97 -19.23
CA LEU A 16 -41.44 -67.77 -19.10
C LEU A 16 -41.05 -66.31 -18.81
N SER A 17 -41.85 -65.33 -19.23
CA SER A 17 -41.55 -63.90 -19.01
C SER A 17 -42.18 -63.29 -17.76
N GLY A 18 -43.15 -63.95 -17.12
CA GLY A 18 -43.87 -63.43 -15.95
C GLY A 18 -43.18 -63.62 -14.59
N GLY A 19 -42.05 -64.34 -14.55
CA GLY A 19 -41.41 -64.78 -13.30
C GLY A 19 -40.28 -63.91 -12.77
N ILE A 20 -39.90 -62.82 -13.43
CA ILE A 20 -38.71 -62.04 -13.05
C ILE A 20 -39.07 -60.56 -13.01
N TYR A 21 -39.83 -60.09 -12.02
CA TYR A 21 -39.71 -58.73 -11.45
C TYR A 21 -40.52 -58.67 -10.15
N ALA A 22 -39.96 -59.23 -9.08
CA ALA A 22 -40.32 -58.85 -7.73
C ALA A 22 -39.03 -58.59 -6.97
N TYR A 23 -38.39 -57.44 -7.22
CA TYR A 23 -37.40 -56.93 -6.29
C TYR A 23 -38.15 -56.46 -5.06
N THR A 24 -38.17 -57.29 -4.02
CA THR A 24 -38.45 -56.81 -2.66
C THR A 24 -37.26 -55.93 -2.26
N TYR A 25 -37.42 -54.62 -2.39
CA TYR A 25 -36.55 -53.68 -1.70
C TYR A 25 -36.85 -53.78 -0.21
N THR A 26 -36.02 -54.49 0.55
CA THR A 26 -35.95 -54.28 2.00
C THR A 26 -35.23 -52.95 2.23
N THR A 27 -35.99 -51.87 2.36
CA THR A 27 -35.46 -50.62 2.92
C THR A 27 -35.19 -50.87 4.40
N ALA A 28 -33.95 -51.25 4.72
CA ALA A 28 -33.46 -51.14 6.08
C ALA A 28 -33.33 -49.65 6.40
N THR A 29 -34.33 -49.09 7.09
CA THR A 29 -34.16 -47.80 7.77
C THR A 29 -33.26 -48.04 8.97
N GLY A 30 -31.95 -47.85 8.79
CA GLY A 30 -31.06 -47.61 9.91
C GLY A 30 -31.31 -46.21 10.42
N ILE A 31 -31.89 -46.08 11.62
CA ILE A 31 -31.84 -44.81 12.34
C ILE A 31 -30.37 -44.67 12.75
N ILE A 32 -29.64 -43.73 12.14
CA ILE A 32 -28.38 -43.26 12.73
C ILE A 32 -28.81 -42.51 13.98
N THR A 33 -28.77 -43.20 15.13
CA THR A 33 -28.83 -42.56 16.43
C THR A 33 -27.48 -41.92 16.67
N THR A 34 -27.17 -40.82 15.97
CA THR A 34 -26.31 -39.83 16.60
C THR A 34 -27.20 -39.22 17.67
N PRO A 35 -26.90 -39.42 18.97
CA PRO A 35 -27.57 -38.59 19.97
C PRO A 35 -27.38 -37.15 19.51
N ALA A 36 -28.48 -36.45 19.24
CA ALA A 36 -28.40 -35.02 18.98
C ALA A 36 -27.62 -34.45 20.16
N PRO A 37 -26.44 -33.84 19.95
CA PRO A 37 -25.66 -33.34 21.05
C PRO A 37 -26.55 -32.40 21.84
N THR A 38 -26.64 -32.62 23.14
CA THR A 38 -27.41 -31.78 24.07
C THR A 38 -26.74 -30.42 24.31
N GLY A 39 -26.03 -29.89 23.29
CA GLY A 39 -25.20 -28.69 23.31
C GLY A 39 -24.65 -28.37 21.92
N ASP A 40 -23.80 -27.35 21.84
CA ASP A 40 -23.21 -26.89 20.57
C ASP A 40 -22.37 -28.00 19.91
N ILE A 41 -22.55 -28.20 18.60
CA ILE A 41 -21.80 -29.22 17.84
C ILE A 41 -20.35 -28.80 17.57
N VAL A 42 -20.10 -27.49 17.69
CA VAL A 42 -18.83 -26.83 17.43
C VAL A 42 -18.80 -25.52 18.21
N THR A 43 -17.63 -25.18 18.75
CA THR A 43 -17.38 -23.85 19.33
C THR A 43 -16.37 -23.10 18.47
N VAL A 44 -16.50 -21.79 18.43
CA VAL A 44 -15.59 -20.89 17.71
C VAL A 44 -15.16 -19.82 18.70
N ASN A 45 -13.88 -19.84 19.08
CA ASN A 45 -13.34 -18.95 20.10
C ASN A 45 -12.17 -18.14 19.54
N ALA A 46 -12.00 -16.90 20.00
CA ALA A 46 -10.84 -16.10 19.64
C ALA A 46 -9.54 -16.75 20.16
N THR A 47 -8.50 -16.72 19.33
CA THR A 47 -7.15 -17.15 19.71
C THR A 47 -6.47 -16.06 20.56
N PRO A 48 -5.55 -16.43 21.47
CA PRO A 48 -4.83 -15.47 22.31
C PRO A 48 -3.87 -14.59 21.51
N THR A 49 -3.38 -15.10 20.38
CA THR A 49 -2.67 -14.35 19.34
C THR A 49 -3.71 -13.82 18.36
N GLN A 50 -3.66 -12.53 18.03
CA GLN A 50 -4.45 -11.90 16.98
C GLN A 50 -3.51 -11.12 16.06
N PRO A 51 -3.81 -10.96 14.76
CA PRO A 51 -3.05 -10.05 13.91
C PRO A 51 -3.09 -8.62 14.46
N ASP A 52 -1.94 -7.96 14.49
CA ASP A 52 -1.84 -6.56 14.89
C ASP A 52 -2.25 -5.65 13.72
N TRP A 53 -3.54 -5.36 13.62
CA TRP A 53 -4.10 -4.50 12.57
C TRP A 53 -3.67 -3.03 12.67
N ASP A 54 -3.29 -2.56 13.86
CA ASP A 54 -2.76 -1.21 14.03
C ASP A 54 -1.34 -1.07 13.44
N SER A 55 -0.65 -2.19 13.17
CA SER A 55 0.66 -2.17 12.52
C SER A 55 0.64 -1.49 11.15
N VAL A 56 -0.50 -1.47 10.44
CA VAL A 56 -0.64 -0.76 9.15
C VAL A 56 -0.55 0.76 9.29
N LEU A 57 -0.76 1.27 10.51
CA LEU A 57 -0.62 2.68 10.86
C LEU A 57 0.76 3.03 11.39
N THR A 58 1.66 2.05 11.54
CA THR A 58 3.00 2.30 12.05
C THR A 58 3.77 3.17 11.05
N PRO A 59 4.19 4.38 11.44
CA PRO A 59 4.91 5.26 10.53
C PRO A 59 6.22 4.63 10.08
N VAL A 60 6.50 4.77 8.79
CA VAL A 60 7.80 4.47 8.19
C VAL A 60 8.39 5.75 7.61
N THR A 61 9.71 5.88 7.69
CA THR A 61 10.41 6.99 7.07
C THR A 61 10.43 6.80 5.56
N ASP A 62 10.05 7.85 4.84
CA ASP A 62 10.04 7.92 3.38
C ASP A 62 10.59 9.26 2.92
N THR A 63 10.88 9.39 1.62
CA THR A 63 11.31 10.63 1.00
C THR A 63 10.55 10.93 -0.28
N ILE A 64 10.35 12.21 -0.56
CA ILE A 64 9.82 12.70 -1.83
C ILE A 64 10.74 13.77 -2.39
N ILE A 65 10.90 13.76 -3.72
CA ILE A 65 11.72 14.73 -4.44
C ILE A 65 10.81 15.68 -5.22
N TYR A 66 10.90 16.96 -4.88
CA TYR A 66 10.27 18.05 -5.62
C TYR A 66 11.29 18.76 -6.51
N ARG A 67 10.83 19.16 -7.70
CA ARG A 67 11.62 19.88 -8.68
C ARG A 67 10.98 21.22 -9.00
N PRO A 68 11.77 22.24 -9.36
CA PRO A 68 11.24 23.50 -9.89
C PRO A 68 10.16 23.25 -10.94
N ASN A 69 9.02 23.94 -10.83
CA ASN A 69 7.91 23.80 -11.80
C ASN A 69 7.38 25.14 -12.32
N ALA A 70 7.86 26.25 -11.78
CA ALA A 70 7.49 27.61 -12.17
C ALA A 70 8.50 28.63 -11.61
N PRO A 71 8.54 29.86 -12.15
CA PRO A 71 9.32 30.94 -11.56
C PRO A 71 8.82 31.26 -10.14
N GLY A 72 9.76 31.45 -9.21
CA GLY A 72 9.47 31.99 -7.88
C GLY A 72 9.61 33.50 -7.85
N ASP A 73 9.82 34.06 -6.65
CA ASP A 73 9.79 35.51 -6.44
C ASP A 73 11.06 36.27 -6.87
N ARG A 74 12.08 35.55 -7.32
CA ARG A 74 13.38 36.09 -7.73
C ARG A 74 13.86 35.44 -9.01
N THR A 75 14.35 36.27 -9.92
CA THR A 75 14.98 35.88 -11.19
C THR A 75 16.06 36.91 -11.49
N ASP A 76 17.06 36.99 -10.60
CA ASP A 76 18.11 38.01 -10.64
C ASP A 76 19.35 37.54 -11.40
N LEU A 77 19.51 36.24 -11.65
CA LEU A 77 20.53 35.73 -12.57
C LEU A 77 20.22 36.27 -13.97
N LYS A 78 21.26 36.65 -14.72
CA LYS A 78 21.08 37.26 -16.06
C LYS A 78 21.43 36.33 -17.20
N THR A 79 22.09 35.23 -16.88
CA THR A 79 22.60 34.28 -17.86
C THR A 79 21.83 32.98 -17.70
N GLN A 80 21.24 32.53 -18.80
CA GLN A 80 20.69 31.20 -18.94
C GLN A 80 21.13 30.60 -20.28
N TYR A 81 21.14 29.29 -20.38
CA TYR A 81 21.33 28.56 -21.62
C TYR A 81 20.37 27.37 -21.68
N PRO A 82 19.67 27.15 -22.80
CA PRO A 82 19.49 28.06 -23.93
C PRO A 82 18.89 29.41 -23.49
N ASP A 83 18.99 30.44 -24.33
CA ASP A 83 18.47 31.79 -24.06
C ASP A 83 16.93 31.90 -24.18
N THR A 84 16.26 30.79 -24.43
CA THR A 84 14.81 30.65 -24.54
C THR A 84 14.26 29.94 -23.31
N GLY A 85 12.97 30.14 -23.00
CA GLY A 85 12.35 29.56 -21.81
C GLY A 85 12.63 30.39 -20.55
N GLU A 86 12.37 29.79 -19.40
CA GLU A 86 12.42 30.42 -18.08
C GLU A 86 13.52 29.78 -17.22
N HIS A 87 14.01 30.49 -16.20
CA HIS A 87 15.13 30.00 -15.40
C HIS A 87 14.85 28.68 -14.67
N TRP A 88 13.60 28.44 -14.25
CA TRP A 88 13.22 27.20 -13.57
C TRP A 88 13.32 25.97 -14.48
N ASP A 89 13.09 26.12 -15.79
CA ASP A 89 13.15 25.03 -16.77
C ASP A 89 14.59 24.68 -17.19
N LYS A 90 15.58 25.40 -16.62
CA LYS A 90 17.00 25.12 -16.79
C LYS A 90 17.60 24.27 -15.68
N VAL A 91 16.80 24.01 -14.65
CA VAL A 91 17.24 23.37 -13.41
C VAL A 91 16.27 22.31 -12.88
N ASP A 92 15.22 21.99 -13.63
CA ASP A 92 14.14 21.06 -13.25
C ASP A 92 14.41 19.61 -13.67
N GLU A 93 15.57 19.30 -14.26
CA GLU A 93 15.82 17.99 -14.84
C GLU A 93 15.96 16.91 -13.76
N ALA A 94 15.59 15.67 -14.10
CA ALA A 94 15.68 14.53 -13.19
C ALA A 94 17.14 14.14 -12.87
N THR A 95 18.03 14.36 -13.82
CA THR A 95 19.47 14.09 -13.74
C THR A 95 20.17 15.19 -14.51
N SER A 96 21.16 15.83 -13.87
CA SER A 96 21.95 16.90 -14.48
C SER A 96 22.39 16.58 -15.91
N ASP A 97 22.14 17.52 -16.81
CA ASP A 97 22.49 17.42 -18.23
C ASP A 97 23.75 18.23 -18.61
N GLY A 98 24.41 18.77 -17.59
CA GLY A 98 25.66 19.49 -17.67
C GLY A 98 25.49 20.90 -18.26
N ASP A 99 26.05 21.13 -19.44
CA ASP A 99 25.95 22.44 -20.11
C ASP A 99 24.80 22.48 -21.13
N SER A 100 23.89 21.49 -21.12
CA SER A 100 22.76 21.47 -22.04
C SER A 100 21.68 22.46 -21.57
N THR A 101 21.40 22.50 -20.27
CA THR A 101 20.63 23.58 -19.63
C THR A 101 21.29 24.07 -18.34
N TYR A 102 21.36 25.40 -18.16
CA TYR A 102 21.84 26.01 -16.91
C TYR A 102 21.41 27.47 -16.76
N VAL A 103 21.43 27.95 -15.52
CA VAL A 103 21.52 29.38 -15.18
C VAL A 103 22.87 29.70 -14.55
N ALA A 104 23.33 30.94 -14.69
CA ALA A 104 24.67 31.31 -14.26
C ALA A 104 24.80 32.76 -13.78
N SER A 105 25.84 32.99 -12.98
CA SER A 105 26.30 34.33 -12.60
C SER A 105 27.78 34.50 -12.89
N GLY A 106 28.11 35.52 -13.69
CA GLY A 106 29.47 36.04 -13.86
C GLY A 106 29.67 37.39 -13.17
N GLU A 107 28.77 37.78 -12.26
CA GLU A 107 28.86 39.04 -11.53
C GLU A 107 29.56 38.84 -10.18
N ASN A 108 30.48 39.75 -9.81
CA ASN A 108 31.04 39.82 -8.45
C ASN A 108 30.06 40.43 -7.43
N LYS A 109 28.81 39.96 -7.49
CA LYS A 109 27.69 40.27 -6.61
C LYS A 109 26.78 39.05 -6.58
N TRP A 110 26.32 38.70 -5.39
CA TRP A 110 25.33 37.65 -5.22
C TRP A 110 24.02 38.00 -5.93
N LYS A 111 23.53 37.05 -6.72
CA LYS A 111 22.29 37.07 -7.49
C LYS A 111 21.47 35.86 -7.12
N LYS A 112 20.16 36.03 -7.02
CA LYS A 112 19.26 35.03 -6.49
C LYS A 112 18.24 34.65 -7.54
N ASP A 113 18.00 33.37 -7.64
CA ASP A 113 16.81 32.84 -8.29
C ASP A 113 16.07 31.96 -7.29
N LEU A 114 14.75 32.08 -7.29
CA LEU A 114 13.82 31.24 -6.54
C LEU A 114 12.84 30.63 -7.52
N TYR A 115 12.41 29.42 -7.20
CA TYR A 115 11.51 28.61 -7.99
C TYR A 115 10.41 28.05 -7.09
N ASN A 116 9.17 28.00 -7.61
CA ASN A 116 8.13 27.24 -6.95
C ASN A 116 8.39 25.74 -7.16
N ILE A 117 7.85 24.93 -6.25
CA ILE A 117 7.79 23.48 -6.37
C ILE A 117 6.32 23.03 -6.44
N PRO A 118 6.03 21.81 -6.93
CA PRO A 118 4.69 21.25 -6.87
C PRO A 118 4.20 21.11 -5.42
N ASP A 119 2.90 21.29 -5.23
CA ASP A 119 2.23 20.93 -3.99
C ASP A 119 2.35 19.41 -3.73
N HIS A 120 2.38 19.02 -2.47
CA HIS A 120 2.34 17.62 -2.09
C HIS A 120 0.96 16.99 -2.41
N SER A 121 0.96 15.67 -2.60
CA SER A 121 -0.27 14.88 -2.55
C SER A 121 -0.20 13.92 -1.37
N THR A 122 -1.29 13.83 -0.62
CA THR A 122 -1.43 12.94 0.54
C THR A 122 -1.40 11.44 0.21
N GLN A 123 -1.59 11.10 -1.06
CA GLN A 123 -1.34 9.75 -1.60
C GLN A 123 0.16 9.43 -1.69
N THR A 124 1.01 10.46 -1.86
CA THR A 124 2.46 10.32 -2.04
C THR A 124 3.26 10.69 -0.80
N ALA A 125 2.79 11.66 -0.01
CA ALA A 125 3.50 12.19 1.15
C ALA A 125 2.51 12.73 2.20
N GLY A 126 2.80 12.53 3.48
CA GLY A 126 1.91 12.93 4.58
C GLY A 126 2.62 12.77 5.93
N GLY A 127 1.90 12.90 7.03
CA GLY A 127 2.47 12.69 8.36
C GLY A 127 3.47 13.77 8.78
N SER A 128 4.46 13.38 9.58
CA SER A 128 5.40 14.33 10.21
C SER A 128 6.67 14.49 9.38
N ILE A 129 7.08 15.72 9.08
CA ILE A 129 8.29 16.00 8.31
C ILE A 129 9.52 15.96 9.24
N ASN A 130 10.54 15.23 8.81
CA ASN A 130 11.82 15.06 9.50
C ASN A 130 12.81 16.16 9.13
N TYR A 131 12.89 16.49 7.85
CA TYR A 131 13.73 17.57 7.32
C TYR A 131 13.37 17.93 5.88
N VAL A 132 13.81 19.12 5.49
CA VAL A 132 13.87 19.57 4.09
C VAL A 132 15.34 19.72 3.71
N GLU A 133 15.78 19.04 2.66
CA GLU A 133 17.13 19.19 2.11
C GLU A 133 17.05 19.62 0.66
N VAL A 134 17.70 20.73 0.35
CA VAL A 134 17.77 21.21 -1.03
C VAL A 134 19.14 20.86 -1.59
N TYR A 135 19.15 20.47 -2.86
CA TYR A 135 20.32 20.10 -3.61
C TYR A 135 20.50 21.04 -4.80
N MET A 136 21.75 21.35 -5.13
CA MET A 136 22.13 22.02 -6.37
C MET A 136 23.29 21.27 -7.04
N VAL A 137 23.28 21.20 -8.36
CA VAL A 137 24.41 20.69 -9.15
C VAL A 137 25.06 21.87 -9.86
N THR A 138 26.28 22.21 -9.45
CA THR A 138 26.94 23.46 -9.84
C THR A 138 28.41 23.27 -10.16
N ARG A 139 28.96 24.17 -10.99
CA ARG A 139 30.39 24.26 -11.29
C ARG A 139 30.82 25.70 -11.58
N ALA A 140 32.13 25.96 -11.47
CA ALA A 140 32.77 27.13 -12.04
C ALA A 140 33.29 26.82 -13.45
N GLU A 141 33.38 27.84 -14.31
CA GLU A 141 33.97 27.69 -15.66
C GLU A 141 35.50 27.52 -15.64
N ASP A 142 36.16 28.01 -14.59
CA ASP A 142 37.62 27.93 -14.36
C ASP A 142 37.89 27.83 -12.85
N THR A 143 39.17 27.81 -12.46
CA THR A 143 39.65 27.62 -11.09
C THR A 143 39.03 28.67 -10.15
N PRO A 144 38.27 28.25 -9.13
CA PRO A 144 37.65 29.15 -8.17
C PRO A 144 38.68 29.73 -7.19
N GLU A 145 38.52 30.99 -6.80
CA GLU A 145 39.31 31.64 -5.74
C GLU A 145 38.45 32.12 -4.56
N ARG A 146 37.13 31.90 -4.61
CA ARG A 146 36.16 32.26 -3.56
C ARG A 146 34.88 31.44 -3.62
N ASP A 147 34.10 31.47 -2.54
CA ASP A 147 32.74 30.91 -2.51
C ASP A 147 31.86 31.60 -3.55
N SER A 148 31.05 30.85 -4.28
CA SER A 148 30.28 31.39 -5.39
C SER A 148 28.90 30.78 -5.60
N ALA A 149 28.52 29.80 -4.77
CA ALA A 149 27.19 29.25 -4.75
C ALA A 149 26.68 29.11 -3.31
N ARG A 150 25.37 29.26 -3.14
CA ARG A 150 24.61 28.97 -1.93
C ARG A 150 23.26 28.44 -2.33
N ILE A 151 22.73 27.55 -1.52
CA ILE A 151 21.33 27.15 -1.59
C ILE A 151 20.47 28.22 -0.93
N LEU A 152 19.32 28.50 -1.53
CA LEU A 152 18.35 29.47 -1.04
C LEU A 152 16.98 28.80 -0.92
N ILE A 153 16.26 29.09 0.15
CA ILE A 153 14.82 28.80 0.25
C ILE A 153 14.07 30.06 0.64
N LYS A 154 12.77 30.08 0.38
CA LYS A 154 11.83 31.05 0.94
C LYS A 154 10.68 30.31 1.60
N THR A 155 10.56 30.51 2.90
CA THR A 155 9.47 29.95 3.71
C THR A 155 8.90 31.05 4.59
N ASN A 156 7.59 31.02 4.84
CA ASN A 156 6.88 32.04 5.64
C ASN A 156 7.21 33.48 5.19
N GLY A 157 7.37 33.68 3.88
CA GLY A 157 7.68 34.97 3.26
C GLY A 157 9.13 35.46 3.40
N LYS A 158 10.02 34.72 4.07
CA LYS A 158 11.42 35.13 4.28
C LYS A 158 12.41 34.21 3.59
N GLU A 159 13.41 34.82 2.95
CA GLU A 159 14.53 34.14 2.31
C GLU A 159 15.54 33.65 3.36
N LYS A 160 15.97 32.40 3.24
CA LYS A 160 16.93 31.73 4.13
C LYS A 160 17.97 31.03 3.28
N LYS A 161 19.23 31.11 3.69
CA LYS A 161 20.37 30.60 2.93
C LYS A 161 21.02 29.43 3.65
N GLY A 162 21.57 28.51 2.86
CA GLY A 162 22.48 27.47 3.30
C GLY A 162 23.91 27.98 3.48
N SER A 163 24.86 27.05 3.45
CA SER A 163 26.30 27.32 3.50
C SER A 163 26.82 28.01 2.25
N ASP A 164 27.93 28.72 2.41
CA ASP A 164 28.72 29.29 1.33
C ASP A 164 29.59 28.17 0.74
N GLU A 165 29.49 27.95 -0.59
CA GLU A 165 30.21 26.88 -1.28
C GLU A 165 31.25 27.45 -2.25
N THR A 166 32.50 27.00 -2.10
CA THR A 166 33.52 27.09 -3.15
C THR A 166 33.35 25.90 -4.10
N VAL A 167 32.72 26.15 -5.25
CA VAL A 167 32.36 25.11 -6.23
C VAL A 167 33.58 24.56 -6.99
N THR A 168 33.50 23.34 -7.54
CA THR A 168 34.60 22.80 -8.38
C THR A 168 34.48 23.21 -9.86
N THR A 169 35.49 22.91 -10.68
CA THR A 169 35.46 23.12 -12.14
C THR A 169 34.61 22.09 -12.90
N SER A 170 34.28 20.97 -12.25
CA SER A 170 33.33 19.97 -12.73
C SER A 170 31.99 20.13 -12.02
N TYR A 171 30.91 19.68 -12.65
CA TYR A 171 29.60 19.61 -11.99
C TYR A 171 29.69 18.69 -10.78
N ALA A 172 29.37 19.25 -9.61
CA ALA A 172 29.31 18.54 -8.34
C ALA A 172 28.01 18.91 -7.61
N THR A 173 27.50 17.95 -6.84
CA THR A 173 26.29 18.12 -6.03
C THR A 173 26.65 18.73 -4.68
N TYR A 174 25.95 19.78 -4.31
CA TYR A 174 26.00 20.42 -3.00
C TYR A 174 24.59 20.40 -2.40
N SER A 175 24.49 20.34 -1.08
CA SER A 175 23.20 20.29 -0.40
C SER A 175 23.21 21.07 0.91
N TYR A 176 22.02 21.44 1.37
CA TYR A 176 21.84 22.02 2.69
C TYR A 176 20.51 21.56 3.28
N ARG A 177 20.58 21.07 4.52
CA ARG A 177 19.44 20.49 5.24
C ARG A 177 18.95 21.40 6.35
N TRP A 178 17.63 21.56 6.40
CA TRP A 178 16.89 22.18 7.48
C TRP A 178 16.03 21.13 8.18
N ASN A 179 16.42 20.72 9.39
CA ASN A 179 15.62 19.79 10.20
C ASN A 179 14.31 20.45 10.66
N ASP A 180 14.40 21.70 11.09
CA ASP A 180 13.26 22.54 11.43
C ASP A 180 13.14 23.69 10.44
N ASN A 181 11.95 24.28 10.34
CA ASN A 181 11.76 25.47 9.53
C ASN A 181 12.61 26.62 10.11
N PRO A 182 13.58 27.17 9.33
CA PRO A 182 14.51 28.20 9.81
C PRO A 182 13.87 29.57 10.07
N GLU A 183 12.60 29.76 9.72
CA GLU A 183 11.83 30.97 10.05
C GLU A 183 10.95 30.78 11.28
N SER A 184 10.16 29.70 11.35
CA SER A 184 9.26 29.47 12.49
C SER A 184 9.96 28.82 13.68
N THR A 185 11.15 28.24 13.48
CA THR A 185 11.92 27.45 14.48
C THR A 185 11.17 26.22 15.01
N ALA A 186 10.13 25.78 14.28
CA ALA A 186 9.31 24.62 14.57
C ALA A 186 9.51 23.54 13.50
N PRO A 187 9.09 22.29 13.75
CA PRO A 187 9.06 21.25 12.72
C PRO A 187 8.29 21.74 11.49
N TRP A 188 8.76 21.34 10.32
CA TRP A 188 8.12 21.67 9.05
C TRP A 188 6.68 21.15 9.00
N THR A 189 5.80 21.91 8.37
CA THR A 189 4.43 21.47 8.05
C THR A 189 4.26 21.35 6.54
N TRP A 190 3.34 20.49 6.10
CA TRP A 190 3.05 20.34 4.66
C TRP A 190 2.59 21.64 4.00
N ALA A 191 1.82 22.47 4.70
CA ALA A 191 1.43 23.79 4.20
C ALA A 191 2.64 24.72 3.98
N GLU A 192 3.70 24.59 4.78
CA GLU A 192 4.95 25.31 4.56
C GLU A 192 5.77 24.75 3.39
N ILE A 193 5.65 23.44 3.10
CA ILE A 193 6.26 22.81 1.91
C ILE A 193 5.53 23.26 0.64
N ASP A 194 4.20 23.26 0.62
CA ASP A 194 3.41 23.70 -0.53
C ASP A 194 3.64 25.18 -0.86
N ALA A 195 3.91 26.00 0.17
CA ALA A 195 4.28 27.40 0.00
C ALA A 195 5.79 27.65 -0.18
N LEU A 196 6.62 26.61 -0.18
CA LEU A 196 8.07 26.73 -0.24
C LEU A 196 8.51 27.17 -1.63
N GLN A 197 9.42 28.13 -1.68
CA GLN A 197 10.25 28.35 -2.88
C GLN A 197 11.66 27.88 -2.59
N THR A 198 12.28 27.23 -3.57
CA THR A 198 13.65 26.71 -3.51
C THR A 198 14.49 27.34 -4.61
N GLY A 199 15.80 27.42 -4.45
CA GLY A 199 16.65 28.03 -5.46
C GLY A 199 18.09 28.20 -5.03
N VAL A 200 18.76 29.15 -5.67
CA VAL A 200 20.19 29.39 -5.49
C VAL A 200 20.51 30.86 -5.38
N GLU A 201 21.62 31.15 -4.72
CA GLU A 201 22.28 32.45 -4.76
C GLU A 201 23.70 32.25 -5.33
N LEU A 202 23.99 32.85 -6.49
CA LEU A 202 25.26 32.68 -7.22
C LEU A 202 25.99 34.02 -7.40
N ARG A 203 27.31 33.95 -7.47
CA ARG A 203 28.22 35.02 -7.95
C ARG A 203 29.35 34.41 -8.77
N ASP A 204 30.26 35.22 -9.27
CA ASP A 204 31.49 34.72 -9.90
C ASP A 204 32.40 33.96 -8.91
N ALA A 205 33.02 32.86 -9.38
CA ALA A 205 33.97 32.04 -8.62
C ALA A 205 35.36 32.64 -8.53
N ASP A 206 35.68 33.53 -9.46
CA ASP A 206 36.76 34.49 -9.42
C ASP A 206 36.44 35.60 -10.46
N ALA A 207 37.27 36.63 -10.58
CA ALA A 207 37.09 37.72 -11.52
C ALA A 207 36.82 37.20 -12.95
N ARG A 208 35.56 37.33 -13.39
CA ARG A 208 35.07 36.86 -14.70
C ARG A 208 35.09 35.34 -14.88
N VAL A 209 35.03 34.57 -13.80
CA VAL A 209 34.81 33.12 -13.83
C VAL A 209 33.37 32.84 -13.40
N PRO A 210 32.44 32.61 -14.34
CA PRO A 210 31.05 32.34 -14.00
C PRO A 210 30.87 31.05 -13.21
N THR A 211 29.88 31.07 -12.33
CA THR A 211 29.34 29.88 -11.68
C THR A 211 28.02 29.50 -12.34
N ARG A 212 27.87 28.22 -12.71
CA ARG A 212 26.71 27.65 -13.40
C ARG A 212 26.03 26.64 -12.50
N VAL A 213 24.70 26.68 -12.45
CA VAL A 213 23.88 25.61 -11.88
C VAL A 213 23.03 25.00 -12.98
N THR A 214 23.06 23.68 -13.05
CA THR A 214 22.29 22.90 -14.02
C THR A 214 21.12 22.20 -13.36
N GLN A 215 21.16 21.89 -12.05
CA GLN A 215 20.06 21.19 -11.35
C GLN A 215 19.75 21.84 -10.02
N VAL A 216 18.46 21.93 -9.66
CA VAL A 216 17.99 22.21 -8.29
C VAL A 216 16.84 21.27 -7.94
N TYR A 217 16.86 20.64 -6.76
CA TYR A 217 15.74 19.85 -6.28
C TYR A 217 15.66 19.86 -4.76
N THR A 218 14.46 19.59 -4.24
CA THR A 218 14.17 19.56 -2.81
C THR A 218 13.75 18.16 -2.42
N GLU A 219 14.50 17.53 -1.53
CA GLU A 219 14.10 16.31 -0.85
C GLU A 219 13.37 16.67 0.45
N VAL A 220 12.21 16.06 0.66
CA VAL A 220 11.48 16.14 1.93
C VAL A 220 11.41 14.74 2.51
N SER A 221 11.98 14.56 3.70
CA SER A 221 11.87 13.32 4.46
C SER A 221 10.75 13.43 5.49
N PHE A 222 9.94 12.38 5.61
CA PHE A 222 8.79 12.36 6.50
C PHE A 222 8.49 10.96 7.01
N ASP A 223 7.79 10.87 8.14
CA ASP A 223 7.29 9.65 8.74
C ASP A 223 5.77 9.57 8.56
N ALA A 224 5.29 8.54 7.88
CA ALA A 224 3.87 8.30 7.66
C ALA A 224 3.55 6.80 7.53
N PRO A 225 2.29 6.39 7.78
CA PRO A 225 1.84 5.06 7.43
C PRO A 225 2.16 4.72 5.97
N PRO A 226 2.59 3.47 5.67
CA PRO A 226 2.78 3.04 4.29
C PRO A 226 1.42 3.03 3.56
N ILE A 227 1.37 3.62 2.36
CA ILE A 227 0.14 3.67 1.56
C ILE A 227 -0.30 2.26 1.11
N THR A 228 0.67 1.35 0.93
CA THR A 228 0.45 -0.05 0.59
C THR A 228 1.34 -0.94 1.43
N GLY A 229 0.86 -2.13 1.77
CA GLY A 229 1.65 -3.11 2.51
C GLY A 229 1.00 -4.48 2.54
N ASN A 230 1.63 -5.39 3.29
CA ASN A 230 1.07 -6.71 3.55
C ASN A 230 0.17 -6.65 4.78
N THR A 231 -0.95 -7.37 4.76
CA THR A 231 -1.77 -7.51 5.97
C THR A 231 -0.99 -8.22 7.08
N PRO A 232 -1.21 -7.86 8.36
CA PRO A 232 -0.61 -8.58 9.47
C PRO A 232 -1.04 -10.04 9.47
N THR A 233 -0.14 -10.92 9.89
CA THR A 233 -0.39 -12.36 10.01
C THR A 233 -0.64 -12.75 11.45
N GLY A 234 -1.43 -13.79 11.67
CA GLY A 234 -1.70 -14.31 13.00
C GLY A 234 -2.92 -15.20 13.03
N ASP A 235 -3.09 -15.93 14.13
CA ASP A 235 -4.27 -16.75 14.35
C ASP A 235 -5.46 -15.85 14.68
N LEU A 236 -6.66 -16.26 14.27
CA LEU A 236 -7.89 -15.50 14.50
C LEU A 236 -8.81 -16.25 15.45
N LEU A 237 -9.16 -17.48 15.09
CA LEU A 237 -10.19 -18.26 15.74
C LEU A 237 -9.77 -19.72 15.84
N GLU A 238 -10.15 -20.35 16.94
CA GLU A 238 -10.02 -21.77 17.17
C GLU A 238 -11.40 -22.42 17.00
N ILE A 239 -11.51 -23.34 16.04
CA ILE A 239 -12.73 -24.10 15.76
C ILE A 239 -12.60 -25.47 16.41
N THR A 240 -13.41 -25.72 17.44
CA THR A 240 -13.36 -26.95 18.23
C THR A 240 -14.69 -27.68 18.10
N PRO A 241 -14.81 -28.67 17.19
CA PRO A 241 -15.96 -29.57 17.14
C PRO A 241 -16.10 -30.33 18.45
N HIS A 242 -17.34 -30.63 18.84
CA HIS A 242 -17.60 -31.46 20.01
C HIS A 242 -16.89 -32.83 19.86
N PRO A 243 -16.31 -33.42 20.93
CA PRO A 243 -15.60 -34.71 20.83
C PRO A 243 -16.43 -35.85 20.23
N ASP A 244 -17.76 -35.83 20.46
CA ASP A 244 -18.70 -36.82 19.92
C ASP A 244 -19.23 -36.47 18.52
N TYR A 245 -18.86 -35.31 17.96
CA TYR A 245 -19.24 -34.95 16.61
C TYR A 245 -18.36 -35.68 15.60
N SER A 246 -19.01 -36.34 14.63
CA SER A 246 -18.36 -36.87 13.44
C SER A 246 -19.17 -36.50 12.21
N GLY A 247 -18.50 -35.93 11.21
CA GLY A 247 -19.15 -35.46 9.98
C GLY A 247 -18.36 -34.36 9.29
N ASP A 248 -19.05 -33.61 8.43
CA ASP A 248 -18.48 -32.50 7.68
C ASP A 248 -18.97 -31.17 8.25
N LEU A 249 -18.07 -30.20 8.40
CA LEU A 249 -18.41 -28.83 8.77
C LEU A 249 -18.14 -27.85 7.63
N SER A 250 -19.08 -26.91 7.42
CA SER A 250 -18.86 -25.71 6.63
C SER A 250 -18.57 -24.55 7.58
N VAL A 251 -17.42 -23.91 7.40
CA VAL A 251 -17.00 -22.74 8.17
C VAL A 251 -17.06 -21.51 7.27
N ARG A 252 -17.86 -20.52 7.66
CA ARG A 252 -18.05 -19.25 6.92
C ARG A 252 -17.53 -18.10 7.76
N VAL A 253 -16.63 -17.33 7.18
CA VAL A 253 -16.02 -16.16 7.81
C VAL A 253 -16.53 -14.92 7.09
N TYR A 254 -17.26 -14.06 7.80
CA TYR A 254 -17.87 -12.84 7.29
C TYR A 254 -17.12 -11.61 7.78
N LEU A 255 -17.05 -10.59 6.92
CA LEU A 255 -16.52 -9.28 7.27
C LEU A 255 -17.67 -8.34 7.65
N ALA A 256 -17.78 -7.98 8.93
CA ALA A 256 -18.95 -7.29 9.49
C ALA A 256 -18.91 -5.77 9.36
N ASN A 257 -17.72 -5.16 9.27
CA ASN A 257 -17.51 -3.71 9.34
C ASN A 257 -16.96 -3.08 8.05
N THR A 258 -17.30 -3.64 6.88
CA THR A 258 -16.81 -3.18 5.56
C THR A 258 -17.00 -1.68 5.33
N ALA A 259 -18.11 -1.09 5.79
CA ALA A 259 -18.37 0.34 5.63
C ALA A 259 -17.38 1.23 6.40
N ALA A 260 -16.90 0.80 7.57
CA ALA A 260 -15.90 1.53 8.34
C ALA A 260 -14.49 1.30 7.77
N LEU A 261 -14.20 0.08 7.29
CA LEU A 261 -12.93 -0.24 6.63
C LEU A 261 -12.73 0.52 5.31
N LYS A 262 -13.77 0.66 4.47
CA LYS A 262 -13.71 1.40 3.20
C LYS A 262 -13.36 2.89 3.35
N LYS A 263 -13.40 3.43 4.57
CA LYS A 263 -12.97 4.81 4.89
C LYS A 263 -11.45 4.92 5.06
N ALA A 264 -10.80 3.84 5.48
CA ALA A 264 -9.35 3.75 5.66
C ALA A 264 -8.66 3.08 4.47
N TYR A 265 -9.33 2.11 3.83
CA TYR A 265 -8.79 1.28 2.76
C TYR A 265 -9.45 1.57 1.41
N ASP A 266 -8.61 1.78 0.40
CA ASP A 266 -9.01 1.68 -1.01
C ASP A 266 -9.27 0.22 -1.38
N TYR A 267 -8.37 -0.68 -0.96
CA TYR A 267 -8.61 -2.12 -0.96
C TYR A 267 -7.97 -2.81 0.25
N LEU A 268 -8.52 -3.96 0.61
CA LEU A 268 -8.00 -4.87 1.63
C LEU A 268 -8.26 -6.31 1.18
N ASN A 269 -7.19 -7.06 0.98
CA ASN A 269 -7.22 -8.48 0.67
C ASN A 269 -6.61 -9.27 1.82
N ILE A 270 -7.37 -10.20 2.40
CA ILE A 270 -6.95 -11.00 3.55
C ILE A 270 -6.88 -12.47 3.11
N HIS A 271 -5.71 -13.09 3.19
CA HIS A 271 -5.55 -14.52 2.95
C HIS A 271 -5.87 -15.29 4.22
N LEU A 272 -7.03 -15.94 4.22
CA LEU A 272 -7.50 -16.79 5.31
C LEU A 272 -7.12 -18.24 5.05
N TYR A 273 -6.52 -18.87 6.05
CA TYR A 273 -6.18 -20.29 6.06
C TYR A 273 -6.92 -20.97 7.20
N LEU A 274 -7.53 -22.13 6.94
CA LEU A 274 -8.10 -22.98 7.98
C LEU A 274 -7.40 -24.33 7.98
N GLU A 275 -6.75 -24.68 9.09
CA GLU A 275 -6.09 -25.97 9.26
C GLU A 275 -7.07 -27.14 9.01
N GLY A 276 -6.61 -28.17 8.30
CA GLY A 276 -7.40 -29.39 8.05
C GLY A 276 -8.55 -29.23 7.06
N SER A 277 -8.78 -28.03 6.51
CA SER A 277 -9.79 -27.79 5.48
C SER A 277 -9.41 -28.38 4.12
N VAL A 278 -10.42 -28.60 3.26
CA VAL A 278 -10.21 -29.00 1.86
C VAL A 278 -9.37 -27.95 1.12
N GLU A 279 -9.63 -26.67 1.40
CA GLU A 279 -8.94 -25.52 0.81
C GLU A 279 -7.46 -25.49 1.21
N ALA A 280 -7.11 -25.91 2.44
CA ALA A 280 -5.73 -26.02 2.89
C ALA A 280 -4.89 -27.03 2.07
N GLY A 281 -5.53 -27.98 1.38
CA GLY A 281 -4.88 -28.92 0.48
C GLY A 281 -4.70 -28.42 -0.97
N GLN A 282 -5.14 -27.19 -1.28
CA GLN A 282 -5.10 -26.63 -2.64
C GLN A 282 -3.88 -25.72 -2.86
N SER A 283 -3.75 -25.19 -4.09
CA SER A 283 -2.77 -24.15 -4.44
C SER A 283 -3.49 -23.01 -5.18
N PRO A 284 -3.60 -21.80 -4.59
CA PRO A 284 -3.17 -21.45 -3.23
C PRO A 284 -3.95 -22.22 -2.15
N ASN A 285 -3.35 -22.35 -0.96
CA ASN A 285 -3.93 -23.07 0.17
C ASN A 285 -4.80 -22.18 1.09
N TYR A 286 -5.27 -21.04 0.59
CA TYR A 286 -6.02 -20.04 1.34
C TYR A 286 -7.25 -19.58 0.55
N GLN A 287 -8.21 -18.98 1.25
CA GLN A 287 -9.31 -18.22 0.67
C GLN A 287 -9.04 -16.72 0.83
N VAL A 288 -9.45 -15.92 -0.16
CA VAL A 288 -9.29 -14.46 -0.09
C VAL A 288 -10.59 -13.84 0.41
N LEU A 289 -10.51 -13.09 1.51
CA LEU A 289 -11.58 -12.23 2.00
C LEU A 289 -11.26 -10.78 1.61
N THR A 290 -12.22 -10.09 0.99
CA THR A 290 -12.07 -8.71 0.52
C THR A 290 -13.23 -7.83 0.99
N LEU A 291 -13.07 -6.51 0.83
CA LEU A 291 -14.13 -5.54 1.11
C LEU A 291 -15.39 -5.71 0.22
N ASP A 292 -15.27 -6.44 -0.90
CA ASP A 292 -16.34 -6.61 -1.87
C ASP A 292 -17.02 -7.97 -1.81
N ASN A 293 -16.29 -9.05 -1.50
CA ASN A 293 -16.92 -10.36 -1.33
C ASN A 293 -17.59 -10.49 0.05
N GLY A 294 -17.00 -9.91 1.10
CA GLY A 294 -17.49 -9.93 2.47
C GLY A 294 -17.59 -11.31 3.14
N VAL A 295 -17.23 -12.40 2.45
CA VAL A 295 -17.30 -13.77 2.97
C VAL A 295 -16.23 -14.69 2.36
N ALA A 296 -15.67 -15.56 3.19
CA ALA A 296 -14.84 -16.71 2.80
C ALA A 296 -15.42 -18.01 3.38
N ILE A 297 -15.32 -19.12 2.64
CA ILE A 297 -15.92 -20.41 3.03
C ILE A 297 -14.86 -21.50 3.01
N PHE A 298 -14.82 -22.29 4.07
CA PHE A 298 -13.96 -23.45 4.22
C PHE A 298 -14.77 -24.71 4.53
N ASN A 299 -14.19 -25.87 4.21
CA ASN A 299 -14.84 -27.15 4.38
C ASN A 299 -13.93 -28.12 5.14
N LEU A 300 -14.36 -28.55 6.32
CA LEU A 300 -13.72 -29.63 7.09
C LEU A 300 -14.49 -30.93 6.78
N VAL A 301 -13.80 -31.95 6.26
CA VAL A 301 -14.43 -33.19 5.78
C VAL A 301 -14.00 -34.38 6.63
N GLY A 302 -14.96 -35.17 7.09
CA GLY A 302 -14.71 -36.41 7.84
C GLY A 302 -14.02 -36.21 9.18
N ILE A 303 -14.28 -35.09 9.87
CA ILE A 303 -13.65 -34.80 11.16
C ILE A 303 -14.29 -35.62 12.28
N SER A 304 -13.55 -35.83 13.37
CA SER A 304 -14.00 -36.57 14.56
C SER A 304 -13.39 -35.93 15.81
N GLY A 305 -14.02 -34.87 16.31
CA GLY A 305 -13.43 -33.96 17.30
C GLY A 305 -12.16 -33.26 16.79
N GLY A 306 -11.39 -32.66 17.71
CA GLY A 306 -10.15 -31.96 17.40
C GLY A 306 -10.25 -30.44 17.55
N SER A 307 -9.24 -29.74 17.08
CA SER A 307 -9.13 -28.28 17.11
C SER A 307 -8.47 -27.84 15.81
N TYR A 308 -9.05 -26.83 15.16
CA TYR A 308 -8.63 -26.35 13.86
C TYR A 308 -8.49 -24.83 13.89
N THR A 309 -7.28 -24.33 13.66
CA THR A 309 -7.00 -22.90 13.72
C THR A 309 -7.29 -22.23 12.38
N LEU A 310 -8.08 -21.14 12.44
CA LEU A 310 -8.25 -20.18 11.35
C LEU A 310 -7.24 -19.04 11.55
N SER A 311 -6.46 -18.72 10.53
CA SER A 311 -5.40 -17.71 10.61
C SER A 311 -5.38 -16.80 9.37
N VAL A 312 -4.88 -15.56 9.55
CA VAL A 312 -4.41 -14.72 8.47
C VAL A 312 -2.98 -15.11 8.13
N THR A 313 -2.74 -15.59 6.91
CA THR A 313 -1.41 -16.03 6.46
C THR A 313 -0.72 -15.05 5.52
N GLY A 314 -1.43 -13.99 5.13
CA GLY A 314 -0.93 -12.92 4.29
C GLY A 314 -2.07 -12.16 3.65
N GLY A 315 -1.77 -11.47 2.56
CA GLY A 315 -2.68 -10.53 1.91
C GLY A 315 -1.98 -9.19 1.72
N ASP A 316 -2.68 -8.25 1.10
CA ASP A 316 -2.19 -6.92 0.83
C ASP A 316 -3.30 -5.88 1.00
N TYR A 317 -2.89 -4.64 1.20
CA TYR A 317 -3.80 -3.52 1.36
C TYR A 317 -3.29 -2.27 0.64
N ARG A 318 -4.22 -1.35 0.41
CA ARG A 318 -3.93 0.04 0.10
C ARG A 318 -4.81 0.96 0.94
N LEU A 319 -4.19 1.89 1.65
CA LEU A 319 -4.88 2.94 2.39
C LEU A 319 -5.37 4.02 1.43
N THR A 320 -6.42 4.76 1.83
CA THR A 320 -7.00 5.85 1.03
C THR A 320 -6.07 7.08 0.97
N SER A 321 -5.33 7.33 2.05
CA SER A 321 -4.37 8.43 2.20
C SER A 321 -3.31 8.06 3.25
N ARG A 322 -2.10 8.60 3.13
CA ARG A 322 -1.07 8.51 4.18
C ARG A 322 -1.35 9.45 5.35
N GLU A 323 -2.31 10.37 5.18
CA GLU A 323 -2.71 11.36 6.18
C GLU A 323 -4.04 10.95 6.82
N VAL A 324 -3.98 10.39 8.03
CA VAL A 324 -5.17 9.85 8.74
C VAL A 324 -6.22 10.93 9.01
N SER A 325 -5.80 12.20 9.10
CA SER A 325 -6.72 13.33 9.29
C SER A 325 -7.64 13.60 8.09
N GLU A 326 -7.34 13.04 6.91
CA GLU A 326 -8.19 13.11 5.72
C GLU A 326 -9.22 11.99 5.64
N TRP A 327 -9.12 10.96 6.49
CA TRP A 327 -10.02 9.82 6.43
C TRP A 327 -11.41 10.20 6.94
N GLU A 328 -12.44 9.56 6.38
CA GLU A 328 -13.81 9.84 6.80
C GLU A 328 -14.03 9.45 8.27
N ALA A 329 -14.80 10.28 8.99
CA ALA A 329 -15.10 10.04 10.40
C ALA A 329 -15.72 8.64 10.65
N GLY A 330 -15.25 7.98 11.71
CA GLY A 330 -15.66 6.61 12.05
C GLY A 330 -15.00 5.55 11.15
N TYR A 331 -13.79 5.82 10.66
CA TYR A 331 -12.94 4.81 10.04
C TYR A 331 -12.47 3.77 11.07
N THR A 332 -12.02 2.63 10.58
CA THR A 332 -11.23 1.65 11.35
C THR A 332 -10.24 0.97 10.42
N VAL A 333 -9.09 0.55 10.96
CA VAL A 333 -8.14 -0.33 10.25
C VAL A 333 -8.30 -1.80 10.65
N THR A 334 -9.10 -2.08 11.69
CA THR A 334 -9.25 -3.42 12.27
C THR A 334 -10.49 -4.10 11.70
N PRO A 335 -10.33 -5.22 10.96
CA PRO A 335 -11.46 -6.02 10.49
C PRO A 335 -12.22 -6.68 11.63
N GLU A 336 -13.54 -6.57 11.61
CA GLU A 336 -14.43 -7.33 12.49
C GLU A 336 -14.90 -8.59 11.76
N LEU A 337 -14.39 -9.73 12.19
CA LEU A 337 -14.69 -11.03 11.58
C LEU A 337 -15.72 -11.77 12.43
N TYR A 338 -16.80 -12.19 11.78
CA TYR A 338 -17.78 -13.11 12.36
C TYR A 338 -17.63 -14.48 11.72
N CYS A 339 -17.56 -15.54 12.51
CA CYS A 339 -17.38 -16.89 12.02
C CYS A 339 -18.55 -17.78 12.44
N GLU A 340 -19.09 -18.50 11.47
CA GLU A 340 -20.17 -19.45 11.62
C GLU A 340 -19.66 -20.82 11.19
N ALA A 341 -19.74 -21.82 12.08
CA ALA A 341 -19.44 -23.21 11.75
C ALA A 341 -20.73 -24.03 11.86
N ALA A 342 -21.13 -24.69 10.78
CA ALA A 342 -22.36 -25.45 10.69
C ALA A 342 -22.13 -26.82 10.05
N GLN A 343 -22.97 -27.80 10.40
CA GLN A 343 -22.96 -29.10 9.74
C GLN A 343 -23.27 -28.94 8.24
N ARG A 344 -22.47 -29.59 7.40
CA ARG A 344 -22.60 -29.57 5.95
C ARG A 344 -23.46 -30.71 5.41
#